data_AF-A0A5B0N4J6-F1
#
_entry.id   AF-A0A5B0N4J6-F1
#
_cell.length_a   1.000
_cell.length_b   1.000
_cell.length_c   1.000
_cell.angle_alpha   90.00
_cell.angle_beta   90.00
_cell.angle_gamma   90.00
#
_symmetry.space_group_name_H-M   'P 1'
#
loop_
_entity.id
_entity.type
_entity.pdbx_description
1 polymer ?
#
loop_
_entity_poly.entity_id
_entity_poly.type
_entity_poly.pdbx_seq_one_letter_code
_entity_poly.pdbx_strand_id
1 'polypeptide(L)'
;MNNINHHSTTIPETSNHEPQTSLSDIDDLASDPDGVYTTDHSDYSGSDDERFSSPGDADSEYSEVENTILHLSPRDQRIKNLRNEWSLRRCDLSRAPIPAPLSPEVRGSILSSQSKGMNLKEMQVRLYKETGVEVSVRTVQRYMKKLGVKLLQNDLLDGKVTIDRVLEAITDARENLLQNNAGYRRMRMILMRHYNIRVPRQIVYYALKQIDPDGMALRLRQACKRRIYRTLGPNHIWACDGHDKLKPFGITIYGFIDAWSRKILGMFVHVTNNDPRHIACYFLHLASKAGGLPLKLTSDYGTKTIDMAKLQMRLSHAYAGITTKQAVDRMHFTKSTHNQKIESLWSQMMKQHNRSIKDDIMNEIDSGCYDQEDGVQNVPKECRYLGGLIQSLPKTI
;
A
#
# COMPACT_ATOMS: atom_id res chain seq x y z
N MET A 1 43.46 -63.04 -1.43
CA MET A 1 43.24 -62.32 -2.69
C MET A 1 42.37 -61.11 -2.41
N ASN A 2 42.75 -59.97 -3.01
CA ASN A 2 42.13 -58.64 -3.02
C ASN A 2 42.55 -57.73 -1.85
N ASN A 3 43.70 -57.07 -1.95
CA ASN A 3 44.02 -55.80 -2.67
C ASN A 3 43.28 -54.57 -2.14
N ILE A 4 44.06 -53.81 -1.37
CA ILE A 4 43.93 -52.40 -1.03
C ILE A 4 44.13 -51.59 -2.32
N ASN A 5 43.27 -50.61 -2.59
CA ASN A 5 43.58 -49.51 -3.50
C ASN A 5 43.16 -48.18 -2.85
N HIS A 6 44.17 -47.43 -2.43
CA HIS A 6 44.10 -45.99 -2.23
C HIS A 6 43.96 -45.32 -3.60
N HIS A 7 43.02 -44.38 -3.74
CA HIS A 7 43.17 -43.30 -4.71
C HIS A 7 42.85 -41.96 -4.05
N SER A 8 43.92 -41.20 -3.84
CA SER A 8 43.91 -39.75 -3.66
C SER A 8 43.23 -39.09 -4.86
N THR A 9 42.41 -38.08 -4.62
CA THR A 9 42.02 -37.11 -5.65
C THR A 9 42.18 -35.71 -5.08
N THR A 10 43.03 -34.99 -5.77
CA THR A 10 43.57 -33.65 -5.55
C THR A 10 42.47 -32.59 -5.60
N ILE A 11 42.42 -31.70 -4.62
CA ILE A 11 41.60 -30.48 -4.62
C ILE A 11 42.41 -29.39 -5.35
N PRO A 12 41.87 -28.72 -6.39
CA PRO A 12 42.51 -27.53 -6.94
C PRO A 12 42.16 -26.31 -6.09
N GLU A 13 43.20 -25.67 -5.56
CA GLU A 13 43.15 -24.32 -4.99
C GLU A 13 42.64 -23.34 -6.04
N THR A 14 41.58 -22.60 -5.73
CA THR A 14 41.17 -21.41 -6.49
C THR A 14 41.37 -20.20 -5.60
N SER A 15 42.18 -19.27 -6.11
CA SER A 15 42.60 -18.03 -5.50
C SER A 15 41.42 -17.14 -5.14
N ASN A 16 41.31 -16.78 -3.86
CA ASN A 16 40.46 -15.69 -3.38
C ASN A 16 41.01 -14.36 -3.91
N HIS A 17 40.40 -13.84 -4.98
CA HIS A 17 40.46 -12.41 -5.30
C HIS A 17 39.16 -11.77 -4.82
N GLU A 18 39.22 -11.11 -3.66
CA GLU A 18 38.21 -10.11 -3.25
C GLU A 18 38.24 -8.94 -4.25
N PRO A 19 37.11 -8.58 -4.88
CA PRO A 19 36.99 -7.28 -5.51
C PRO A 19 36.66 -6.26 -4.42
N GLN A 20 37.69 -5.52 -3.97
CA GLN A 20 37.48 -4.26 -3.26
C GLN A 20 36.89 -3.24 -4.24
N THR A 21 35.58 -3.06 -4.22
CA THR A 21 34.94 -1.91 -4.86
C THR A 21 34.94 -0.74 -3.88
N SER A 22 35.81 0.23 -4.13
CA SER A 22 35.92 1.49 -3.40
C SER A 22 34.69 2.39 -3.60
N LEU A 23 34.42 3.23 -2.60
CA LEU A 23 33.24 4.08 -2.42
C LEU A 23 33.09 5.27 -3.42
N SER A 24 33.73 5.22 -4.59
CA SER A 24 33.75 6.34 -5.57
C SER A 24 32.76 6.20 -6.73
N ASP A 25 32.06 5.08 -6.88
CA ASP A 25 31.35 4.76 -8.13
C ASP A 25 29.83 4.94 -8.05
N ILE A 26 29.34 5.73 -7.09
CA ILE A 26 27.90 5.95 -6.86
C ILE A 26 27.31 7.10 -7.71
N ASP A 27 28.15 7.95 -8.32
CA ASP A 27 27.67 9.16 -9.01
C ASP A 27 27.25 8.98 -10.49
N ASP A 28 27.42 7.80 -11.11
CA ASP A 28 27.23 7.64 -12.57
C ASP A 28 26.09 6.72 -13.04
N LEU A 29 25.17 6.30 -12.16
CA LEU A 29 24.07 5.39 -12.55
C LEU A 29 22.84 6.05 -13.20
N ALA A 30 22.99 7.26 -13.77
CA ALA A 30 21.92 7.97 -14.45
C ALA A 30 21.87 7.70 -15.96
N SER A 31 22.04 6.46 -16.44
CA SER A 31 21.79 6.09 -17.84
C SER A 31 21.56 4.59 -18.01
N ASP A 32 20.37 4.11 -17.65
CA ASP A 32 19.90 2.79 -18.10
C ASP A 32 18.65 2.97 -18.97
N PRO A 33 18.71 2.70 -20.29
CA PRO A 33 17.63 2.99 -21.23
C PRO A 33 16.50 1.94 -21.26
N ASP A 34 16.61 0.80 -20.57
CA ASP A 34 15.65 -0.32 -20.68
C ASP A 34 14.64 -0.44 -19.52
N GLY A 35 14.18 0.71 -19.01
CA GLY A 35 13.10 0.77 -18.02
C GLY A 35 11.73 0.41 -18.60
N VAL A 36 11.40 -0.89 -18.64
CA VAL A 36 10.09 -1.43 -19.02
C VAL A 36 8.94 -0.62 -18.41
N TYR A 37 8.17 0.01 -19.30
CA TYR A 37 7.00 0.82 -19.00
C TYR A 37 5.94 0.00 -18.24
N THR A 38 5.57 0.47 -17.05
CA THR A 38 4.26 0.16 -16.45
C THR A 38 3.52 1.48 -16.26
N THR A 39 2.74 1.85 -17.26
CA THR A 39 1.73 2.91 -17.17
C THR A 39 0.54 2.37 -16.38
N ASP A 40 0.45 2.72 -15.09
CA ASP A 40 -0.79 2.56 -14.32
C ASP A 40 -1.27 3.95 -13.90
N HIS A 41 -2.11 4.53 -14.77
CA HIS A 41 -3.06 5.57 -14.38
C HIS A 41 -4.15 4.89 -13.52
N SER A 42 -4.15 5.16 -12.22
CA SER A 42 -5.34 4.98 -11.38
C SER A 42 -5.92 6.36 -11.10
N ASP A 43 -6.94 6.73 -11.86
CA ASP A 43 -7.84 7.82 -11.50
C ASP A 43 -8.55 7.42 -10.20
N TYR A 44 -8.19 8.08 -9.10
CA TYR A 44 -8.93 8.04 -7.84
C TYR A 44 -9.36 9.45 -7.50
N SER A 45 -10.55 9.83 -8.00
CA SER A 45 -11.34 10.92 -7.44
C SER A 45 -12.22 10.34 -6.33
N GLY A 46 -11.76 10.46 -5.09
CA GLY A 46 -12.55 10.19 -3.89
C GLY A 46 -12.44 11.41 -2.99
N SER A 47 -13.47 12.25 -3.02
CA SER A 47 -13.67 13.37 -2.12
C SER A 47 -14.16 12.84 -0.77
N ASP A 48 -13.30 12.91 0.25
CA ASP A 48 -13.73 12.86 1.65
C ASP A 48 -13.43 14.24 2.25
N ASP A 49 -14.37 15.18 2.05
CA ASP A 49 -14.39 16.46 2.76
C ASP A 49 -15.10 16.25 4.12
N GLU A 50 -14.32 15.93 5.15
CA GLU A 50 -14.74 16.13 6.54
C GLU A 50 -14.46 17.60 6.92
N ARG A 51 -15.57 18.31 7.13
CA ARG A 51 -15.66 19.75 7.38
C ARG A 51 -15.21 20.05 8.82
N PHE A 52 -13.97 20.50 8.99
CA PHE A 52 -13.57 21.18 10.24
C PHE A 52 -13.81 22.68 10.11
N SER A 53 -14.69 23.21 10.97
CA SER A 53 -15.05 24.62 11.09
C SER A 53 -13.85 25.48 11.48
N SER A 54 -13.61 26.57 10.75
CA SER A 54 -12.69 27.63 11.17
C SER A 54 -13.38 28.60 12.14
N PRO A 55 -12.76 28.98 13.27
CA PRO A 55 -13.18 30.14 14.05
C PRO A 55 -12.82 31.44 13.31
N GLY A 56 -13.60 32.47 13.60
CA GLY A 56 -13.70 33.72 12.85
C GLY A 56 -12.48 34.63 12.89
N ASP A 57 -12.57 35.60 11.99
CA ASP A 57 -11.63 36.66 11.66
C ASP A 57 -11.15 37.47 12.89
N ALA A 58 -9.84 37.71 12.93
CA ALA A 58 -9.25 38.83 13.66
C ALA A 58 -8.03 39.33 12.86
N ASP A 59 -8.05 40.64 12.62
CA ASP A 59 -7.12 41.45 11.83
C ASP A 59 -5.66 41.44 12.30
N SER A 60 -4.82 42.05 11.45
CA SER A 60 -3.49 42.63 11.74
C SER A 60 -2.35 41.59 11.74
N GLU A 61 -1.22 41.76 11.07
CA GLU A 61 -0.51 42.88 10.45
C GLU A 61 0.63 42.21 9.66
N TYR A 62 1.16 42.80 8.59
CA TYR A 62 2.59 42.81 8.22
C TYR A 62 2.74 43.47 6.84
N SER A 63 2.97 44.78 6.92
CA SER A 63 3.94 45.60 6.17
C SER A 63 4.29 45.20 4.72
N GLU A 64 3.97 46.15 3.82
CA GLU A 64 4.91 46.78 2.89
C GLU A 64 5.85 45.86 2.10
N VAL A 65 5.46 45.57 0.86
CA VAL A 65 6.42 45.31 -0.22
C VAL A 65 6.30 46.45 -1.22
N GLU A 66 7.38 47.23 -1.29
CA GLU A 66 7.56 48.42 -2.10
C GLU A 66 7.00 48.29 -3.53
N ASN A 67 6.30 49.35 -3.93
CA ASN A 67 5.97 49.64 -5.31
C ASN A 67 7.24 49.72 -6.17
N THR A 68 7.65 48.61 -6.78
CA THR A 68 8.55 48.68 -7.93
C THR A 68 7.74 49.19 -9.12
N ILE A 69 7.79 50.50 -9.34
CA ILE A 69 7.19 51.17 -10.50
C ILE A 69 7.95 50.69 -11.73
N LEU A 70 7.47 49.62 -12.36
CA LEU A 70 7.79 49.35 -13.75
C LEU A 70 7.18 50.48 -14.58
N HIS A 71 8.03 51.26 -15.25
CA HIS A 71 7.60 52.25 -16.24
C HIS A 71 6.78 51.52 -17.32
N LEU A 72 5.46 51.61 -17.20
CA LEU A 72 4.53 51.10 -18.20
C LEU A 72 4.77 51.88 -19.50
N SER A 73 4.68 51.19 -20.64
CA SER A 73 4.70 51.87 -21.94
C SER A 73 3.55 52.89 -21.99
N PRO A 74 3.69 54.03 -22.69
CA PRO A 74 2.60 55.00 -22.84
C PRO A 74 1.27 54.38 -23.28
N ARG A 75 1.34 53.29 -24.07
CA ARG A 75 0.18 52.50 -24.49
C ARG A 75 -0.48 51.77 -23.30
N ASP A 76 0.31 51.18 -22.41
CA ASP A 76 -0.18 50.43 -21.26
C ASP A 76 -0.71 51.36 -20.16
N GLN A 77 -0.11 52.54 -19.99
CA GLN A 77 -0.62 53.60 -19.12
C GLN A 77 -2.00 54.09 -19.58
N ARG A 78 -2.15 54.32 -20.89
CA ARG A 78 -3.42 54.74 -21.49
C ARG A 78 -4.51 53.68 -21.30
N ILE A 79 -4.18 52.41 -21.48
CA ILE A 79 -5.12 51.29 -21.26
C ILE A 79 -5.52 51.20 -19.78
N LYS A 80 -4.59 51.41 -18.85
CA LYS A 80 -4.88 51.44 -17.40
C LYS A 80 -5.84 52.59 -17.03
N ASN A 81 -5.61 53.78 -17.59
CA ASN A 81 -6.45 54.94 -17.34
C ASN A 81 -7.86 54.77 -17.91
N LEU A 82 -7.99 54.31 -19.15
CA LEU A 82 -9.29 54.01 -19.78
C LEU A 82 -10.07 52.94 -19.01
N ARG A 83 -9.37 51.93 -18.43
CA ARG A 83 -10.02 50.90 -17.60
C ARG A 83 -10.61 51.46 -16.31
N ASN A 84 -9.90 52.40 -15.67
CA ASN A 84 -10.39 53.06 -14.47
C ASN A 84 -11.57 53.99 -14.79
N GLU A 85 -11.47 54.74 -15.90
CA GLU A 85 -12.54 55.63 -16.37
C GLU A 85 -13.83 54.86 -16.70
N TRP A 86 -13.72 53.70 -17.34
CA TRP A 86 -14.86 52.85 -17.69
C TRP A 86 -15.32 51.92 -16.56
N SER A 87 -14.75 52.02 -15.36
CA SER A 87 -15.10 51.19 -14.20
C SER A 87 -15.10 49.68 -14.49
N LEU A 88 -14.26 49.22 -15.43
CA LEU A 88 -14.18 47.81 -15.83
C LEU A 88 -13.50 47.00 -14.72
N ARG A 89 -14.28 46.14 -14.04
CA ARG A 89 -13.76 45.20 -13.04
C ARG A 89 -13.13 43.99 -13.74
N ARG A 90 -12.22 43.29 -13.04
CA ARG A 90 -11.60 42.04 -13.56
C ARG A 90 -12.62 40.94 -13.91
N CYS A 91 -13.84 41.03 -13.39
CA CYS A 91 -14.95 40.14 -13.74
C CYS A 91 -15.60 40.43 -15.10
N ASP A 92 -15.35 41.60 -15.69
CA ASP A 92 -15.95 42.04 -16.96
C ASP A 92 -15.10 41.61 -18.18
N LEU A 93 -13.93 40.99 -17.93
CA LEU A 93 -13.14 40.32 -18.95
C LEU A 93 -13.73 38.93 -19.20
N SER A 94 -13.95 38.58 -20.47
CA SER A 94 -14.14 37.19 -20.86
C SER A 94 -13.03 36.36 -20.22
N ARG A 95 -13.39 35.40 -19.36
CA ARG A 95 -12.44 34.48 -18.72
C ARG A 95 -11.55 33.95 -19.84
N ALA A 96 -10.22 34.10 -19.68
CA ALA A 96 -9.28 33.59 -20.68
C ALA A 96 -9.69 32.16 -21.04
N PRO A 97 -9.61 31.77 -22.33
CA PRO A 97 -10.00 30.43 -22.76
C PRO A 97 -9.40 29.41 -21.80
N ILE A 98 -10.20 28.41 -21.40
CA ILE A 98 -9.72 27.31 -20.56
C ILE A 98 -8.37 26.88 -21.16
N PRO A 99 -7.25 27.03 -20.43
CA PRO A 99 -5.94 26.88 -21.04
C PRO A 99 -5.87 25.49 -21.64
N ALA A 100 -5.64 25.40 -22.95
CA ALA A 100 -5.71 24.16 -23.73
C ALA A 100 -5.04 23.00 -22.96
N PRO A 101 -5.65 21.81 -22.90
CA PRO A 101 -5.09 20.69 -22.14
C PRO A 101 -3.61 20.49 -22.52
N LEU A 102 -2.78 20.18 -21.53
CA LEU A 102 -1.36 19.89 -21.80
C LEU A 102 -1.27 18.78 -22.85
N SER A 103 -0.29 18.85 -23.74
CA SER A 103 -0.08 17.79 -24.71
C SER A 103 0.10 16.45 -23.97
N PRO A 104 -0.36 15.32 -24.54
CA PRO A 104 -0.24 14.02 -23.91
C PRO A 104 1.20 13.68 -23.51
N GLU A 105 2.18 14.09 -24.32
CA GLU A 105 3.61 13.90 -24.08
C GLU A 105 4.11 14.68 -22.86
N VAL A 106 3.80 15.98 -22.78
CA VAL A 106 4.17 16.83 -21.63
C VAL A 106 3.46 16.32 -20.36
N ARG A 107 2.17 15.96 -20.47
CA ARG A 107 1.42 15.36 -19.35
C ARG A 107 2.08 14.07 -18.88
N GLY A 108 2.41 13.17 -19.79
CA GLY A 108 3.04 11.88 -19.49
C GLY A 108 4.40 12.06 -18.81
N SER A 109 5.24 12.97 -19.33
CA SER A 109 6.56 13.26 -18.77
C SER A 109 6.47 13.83 -17.35
N ILE A 110 5.60 14.81 -17.10
CA ILE A 110 5.40 15.41 -15.77
C ILE A 110 4.89 14.38 -14.77
N LEU A 111 3.88 13.56 -15.14
CA LEU A 111 3.34 12.54 -14.24
C LEU A 111 4.35 11.42 -13.97
N SER A 112 5.08 10.97 -15.00
CA SER A 112 6.14 9.98 -14.83
C SER A 112 7.22 10.49 -13.89
N SER A 113 7.67 11.73 -14.06
CA SER A 113 8.73 12.31 -13.24
C SER A 113 8.28 12.54 -11.80
N GLN A 114 7.03 12.97 -11.59
CA GLN A 114 6.44 13.06 -10.26
C GLN A 114 6.37 11.68 -9.58
N SER A 115 5.97 10.63 -10.30
CA SER A 115 5.89 9.27 -9.75
C SER A 115 7.24 8.70 -9.32
N LYS A 116 8.33 9.14 -9.98
CA LYS A 116 9.72 8.80 -9.63
C LYS A 116 10.27 9.63 -8.47
N GLY A 117 9.54 10.65 -8.02
CA GLY A 117 9.96 11.55 -6.93
C GLY A 117 11.07 12.52 -7.34
N MET A 118 11.14 12.86 -8.63
CA MET A 118 12.09 13.83 -9.15
C MET A 118 11.81 15.24 -8.62
N ASN A 119 12.86 16.02 -8.39
CA ASN A 119 12.74 17.44 -8.06
C ASN A 119 12.40 18.28 -9.31
N LEU A 120 12.06 19.55 -9.12
CA LEU A 120 11.61 20.39 -10.23
C LEU A 120 12.65 20.62 -11.33
N LYS A 121 13.95 20.64 -10.99
CA LYS A 121 15.05 20.76 -11.98
C LYS A 121 15.20 19.47 -12.77
N GLU A 122 15.16 18.32 -12.10
CA GLU A 122 15.17 17.01 -12.75
C GLU A 122 13.96 16.81 -13.68
N MET A 123 12.77 17.22 -13.23
CA MET A 123 11.55 17.21 -14.04
C MET A 123 11.70 18.08 -15.29
N GLN A 124 12.34 19.25 -15.16
CA GLN A 124 12.61 20.16 -16.27
C GLN A 124 13.57 19.52 -17.29
N VAL A 125 14.71 19.00 -16.83
CA VAL A 125 15.73 18.37 -17.68
C VAL A 125 15.13 17.16 -18.41
N ARG A 126 14.35 16.34 -17.71
CA ARG A 126 13.71 15.17 -18.29
C ARG A 126 12.62 15.53 -19.30
N LEU A 127 11.81 16.55 -19.01
CA LEU A 127 10.79 17.04 -19.93
C LEU A 127 11.42 17.51 -21.25
N TYR A 128 12.52 18.25 -21.17
CA TYR A 128 13.28 18.65 -22.36
C TYR A 128 13.81 17.44 -23.13
N LYS A 129 14.39 16.45 -22.44
CA LYS A 129 14.93 15.23 -23.05
C LYS A 129 13.85 14.40 -23.77
N GLU A 130 12.65 14.31 -23.21
CA GLU A 130 11.56 13.46 -23.73
C GLU A 130 10.70 14.15 -24.80
N THR A 131 10.53 15.48 -24.73
CA THR A 131 9.58 16.22 -25.57
C THR A 131 10.22 17.29 -26.45
N GLY A 132 11.51 17.60 -26.25
CA GLY A 132 12.21 18.71 -26.89
C GLY A 132 11.73 20.10 -26.46
N VAL A 133 10.76 20.18 -25.54
CA VAL A 133 10.18 21.45 -25.10
C VAL A 133 11.04 22.06 -24.00
N GLU A 134 11.73 23.15 -24.32
CA GLU A 134 12.47 23.93 -23.33
C GLU A 134 11.50 24.79 -22.51
N VAL A 135 11.48 24.56 -21.19
CA VAL A 135 10.62 25.29 -20.27
C VAL A 135 11.38 25.68 -19.01
N SER A 136 10.95 26.75 -18.35
CA SER A 136 11.48 27.12 -17.04
C SER A 136 10.90 26.24 -15.91
N VAL A 137 11.63 26.14 -14.80
CA VAL A 137 11.15 25.49 -13.55
C VAL A 137 9.76 25.98 -13.13
N ARG A 138 9.51 27.29 -13.26
CA ARG A 138 8.21 27.90 -12.94
C ARG A 138 7.09 27.38 -13.84
N THR A 139 7.41 27.05 -15.09
CA THR A 139 6.45 26.45 -16.04
C THR A 139 6.15 25.01 -15.68
N VAL A 140 7.16 24.22 -15.27
CA VAL A 140 6.96 22.87 -14.71
C VAL A 140 6.03 22.90 -13.49
N GLN A 141 6.23 23.85 -12.57
CA GLN A 141 5.33 24.05 -11.42
C GLN A 141 3.89 24.37 -11.86
N ARG A 142 3.72 25.22 -12.90
CA ARG A 142 2.38 25.51 -13.47
C ARG A 142 1.75 24.28 -14.09
N TYR A 143 2.52 23.44 -14.78
CA TYR A 143 2.03 22.17 -15.35
C TYR A 143 1.57 21.21 -14.26
N MET A 144 2.36 21.07 -13.19
CA MET A 144 1.97 20.26 -12.02
C MET A 144 0.69 20.76 -11.37
N LYS A 145 0.57 22.09 -11.14
CA LYS A 145 -0.65 22.70 -10.59
C LYS A 145 -1.86 22.45 -11.48
N LYS A 146 -1.70 22.55 -12.80
CA LYS A 146 -2.77 22.28 -13.78
C LYS A 146 -3.21 20.81 -13.78
N LEU A 147 -2.30 19.89 -13.48
CA LEU A 147 -2.58 18.45 -13.35
C LEU A 147 -3.05 18.05 -11.95
N GLY A 148 -3.11 18.98 -10.99
CA GLY A 148 -3.50 18.69 -9.61
C GLY A 148 -2.49 17.85 -8.83
N VAL A 149 -1.24 17.76 -9.28
CA VAL A 149 -0.20 16.93 -8.65
C VAL A 149 0.74 17.77 -7.78
N LYS A 150 1.07 17.23 -6.60
CA LYS A 150 2.07 17.81 -5.68
C LYS A 150 3.41 17.09 -5.83
N LEU A 151 4.49 17.81 -5.54
CA LEU A 151 5.82 17.21 -5.43
C LEU A 151 5.81 16.19 -4.30
N LEU A 152 6.45 15.04 -4.52
CA LEU A 152 6.65 14.08 -3.44
C LEU A 152 7.68 14.66 -2.47
N GLN A 153 7.36 14.62 -1.18
CA GLN A 153 8.31 14.98 -0.14
C GLN A 153 9.48 13.99 -0.14
N ASN A 154 10.69 14.53 -0.12
CA ASN A 154 11.92 13.74 -0.15
C ASN A 154 12.87 14.28 0.90
N ASP A 155 12.80 13.70 2.10
CA ASP A 155 13.58 14.13 3.26
C ASP A 155 15.11 13.96 3.03
N LEU A 156 15.53 13.13 2.06
CA LEU A 156 16.94 13.04 1.62
C LEU A 156 17.38 14.27 0.84
N LEU A 157 16.58 14.70 -0.16
CA LEU A 157 16.89 15.89 -0.95
C LEU A 157 16.77 17.17 -0.12
N ASP A 158 15.88 17.17 0.87
CA ASP A 158 15.75 18.27 1.84
C ASP A 158 16.90 18.28 2.86
N GLY A 159 17.82 17.31 2.84
CA GLY A 159 18.94 17.19 3.77
C GLY A 159 18.54 16.85 5.21
N LYS A 160 17.29 16.45 5.45
CA LYS A 160 16.76 16.11 6.79
C LYS A 160 17.21 14.74 7.28
N VAL A 161 17.49 13.84 6.34
CA VAL A 161 17.86 12.45 6.60
C VAL A 161 19.02 12.10 5.65
N THR A 162 20.00 11.35 6.14
CA THR A 162 21.10 10.81 5.31
C THR A 162 20.73 9.45 4.72
N ILE A 163 21.41 9.02 3.65
CA ILE A 163 21.16 7.71 3.06
C ILE A 163 21.43 6.58 4.06
N ASP A 164 22.47 6.72 4.88
CA ASP A 164 22.82 5.74 5.92
C ASP A 164 21.70 5.56 6.94
N ARG A 165 21.04 6.65 7.33
CA ARG A 165 19.91 6.59 8.25
C ARG A 165 18.70 5.88 7.63
N VAL A 166 18.51 5.99 6.32
CA VAL A 166 17.46 5.25 5.59
C VAL A 166 17.80 3.76 5.56
N LEU A 167 19.06 3.39 5.31
CA LEU A 167 19.52 2.01 5.31
C LEU A 167 19.37 1.38 6.70
N GLU A 168 19.83 2.07 7.74
CA GLU A 168 19.71 1.65 9.14
C GLU A 168 18.24 1.43 9.52
N ALA A 169 17.35 2.37 9.18
CA ALA A 169 15.91 2.24 9.44
C ALA A 169 15.27 1.06 8.69
N ILE A 170 15.76 0.73 7.48
CA ILE A 170 15.28 -0.44 6.73
C ILE A 170 15.77 -1.73 7.40
N THR A 171 17.03 -1.79 7.81
CA THR A 171 17.60 -2.96 8.51
C THR A 171 16.88 -3.19 9.84
N ASP A 172 16.74 -2.14 10.65
CA ASP A 172 15.99 -2.17 11.91
C ASP A 172 14.54 -2.63 11.70
N ALA A 173 13.86 -2.13 10.66
CA ALA A 173 12.50 -2.58 10.35
C ALA A 173 12.45 -4.08 9.99
N ARG A 174 13.47 -4.62 9.32
CA ARG A 174 13.51 -6.03 8.94
C ARG A 174 13.77 -6.94 10.12
N GLU A 175 14.70 -6.56 10.98
CA GLU A 175 15.17 -7.37 12.10
C GLU A 175 14.28 -7.19 13.34
N ASN A 176 14.05 -5.95 13.76
CA ASN A 176 13.40 -5.63 15.03
C ASN A 176 11.87 -5.47 14.91
N LEU A 177 11.36 -5.07 13.74
CA LEU A 177 9.90 -5.01 13.48
C LEU A 177 9.36 -6.25 12.75
N LEU A 178 10.19 -7.28 12.57
CA LEU A 178 9.86 -8.54 11.89
C LEU A 178 9.31 -8.31 10.47
N GLN A 179 9.74 -7.24 9.79
CA GLN A 179 9.32 -6.90 8.41
C GLN A 179 10.31 -7.41 7.35
N ASN A 180 11.05 -8.49 7.64
CA ASN A 180 12.04 -9.10 6.73
C ASN A 180 11.49 -9.41 5.33
N ASN A 181 10.20 -9.71 5.22
CA ASN A 181 9.52 -10.03 3.96
C ASN A 181 8.87 -8.82 3.26
N ALA A 182 8.91 -7.61 3.83
CA ALA A 182 8.26 -6.43 3.27
C ALA A 182 8.93 -5.96 1.96
N GLY A 183 8.15 -5.81 0.89
CA GLY A 183 8.62 -5.19 -0.36
C GLY A 183 8.71 -3.67 -0.27
N TYR A 184 9.40 -3.03 -1.21
CA TYR A 184 9.69 -1.59 -1.21
C TYR A 184 8.48 -0.66 -1.03
N ARG A 185 7.28 -1.05 -1.51
CA ARG A 185 6.04 -0.26 -1.29
C ARG A 185 5.63 -0.26 0.19
N ARG A 186 5.67 -1.43 0.83
CA ARG A 186 5.32 -1.60 2.25
C ARG A 186 6.42 -1.00 3.12
N MET A 187 7.68 -1.22 2.77
CA MET A 187 8.83 -0.64 3.47
C MET A 187 8.78 0.89 3.48
N ARG A 188 8.39 1.53 2.37
CA ARG A 188 8.13 2.97 2.34
C ARG A 188 7.07 3.40 3.35
N MET A 189 5.97 2.64 3.49
CA MET A 189 4.95 2.95 4.51
C MET A 189 5.47 2.76 5.93
N ILE A 190 6.31 1.75 6.18
CA ILE A 190 6.93 1.51 7.48
C ILE A 190 7.85 2.68 7.83
N LEU A 191 8.73 3.09 6.91
CA LEU A 191 9.61 4.26 7.07
C LEU A 191 8.83 5.52 7.42
N MET A 192 7.70 5.78 6.74
CA MET A 192 6.87 6.94 7.04
C MET A 192 6.18 6.85 8.41
N ARG A 193 5.71 5.67 8.81
CA ARG A 193 4.89 5.53 10.03
C ARG A 193 5.69 5.33 11.31
N HIS A 194 6.78 4.57 11.24
CA HIS A 194 7.58 4.18 12.41
C HIS A 194 8.82 5.05 12.58
N TYR A 195 9.40 5.54 11.47
CA TYR A 195 10.65 6.29 11.50
C TYR A 195 10.46 7.77 11.11
N ASN A 196 9.25 8.17 10.71
CA ASN A 196 8.94 9.51 10.19
C ASN A 196 9.83 9.94 9.00
N ILE A 197 10.29 8.97 8.20
CA ILE A 197 11.13 9.19 7.02
C ILE A 197 10.26 9.16 5.76
N ARG A 198 10.21 10.28 5.04
CA ARG A 198 9.48 10.39 3.76
C ARG A 198 10.47 10.43 2.61
N VAL A 199 10.63 9.29 1.96
CA VAL A 199 11.47 9.14 0.77
C VAL A 199 10.67 8.61 -0.42
N PRO A 200 11.08 8.91 -1.66
CA PRO A 200 10.48 8.34 -2.85
C PRO A 200 10.58 6.81 -2.87
N ARG A 201 9.60 6.19 -3.52
CA ARG A 201 9.54 4.72 -3.69
C ARG A 201 10.81 4.15 -4.32
N GLN A 202 11.41 4.88 -5.24
CA GLN A 202 12.58 4.46 -5.99
C GLN A 202 13.82 4.32 -5.09
N ILE A 203 13.99 5.25 -4.13
CA ILE A 203 15.09 5.18 -3.15
C ILE A 203 14.97 3.92 -2.30
N VAL A 204 13.77 3.64 -1.78
CA VAL A 204 13.52 2.43 -0.98
C VAL A 204 13.77 1.15 -1.78
N TYR A 205 13.47 1.17 -3.09
CA TYR A 205 13.77 0.07 -3.98
C TYR A 205 15.29 -0.17 -4.11
N TYR A 206 16.08 0.88 -4.34
CA TYR A 206 17.54 0.75 -4.44
C TYR A 206 18.17 0.31 -3.11
N ALA A 207 17.73 0.89 -2.00
CA ALA A 207 18.15 0.47 -0.67
C ALA A 207 17.87 -1.01 -0.42
N LEU A 208 16.66 -1.50 -0.70
CA LEU A 208 16.34 -2.92 -0.55
C LEU A 208 17.08 -3.82 -1.56
N LYS A 209 17.43 -3.32 -2.74
CA LYS A 209 18.26 -4.08 -3.68
C LYS A 209 19.68 -4.30 -3.14
N GLN A 210 20.21 -3.36 -2.34
CA GLN A 210 21.50 -3.50 -1.67
C GLN A 210 21.42 -4.43 -0.44
N ILE A 211 20.39 -4.27 0.39
CA ILE A 211 20.26 -5.01 1.67
C ILE A 211 19.66 -6.43 1.46
N ASP A 212 18.80 -6.62 0.46
CA ASP A 212 18.05 -7.87 0.21
C ASP A 212 17.95 -8.21 -1.29
N PRO A 213 19.08 -8.39 -2.01
CA PRO A 213 19.06 -8.69 -3.45
C PRO A 213 18.28 -10.00 -3.74
N ASP A 214 18.47 -11.02 -2.91
CA ASP A 214 17.80 -12.32 -3.07
C ASP A 214 16.30 -12.23 -2.84
N GLY A 215 15.85 -11.59 -1.76
CA GLY A 215 14.43 -11.39 -1.52
C GLY A 215 13.79 -10.53 -2.60
N MET A 216 14.50 -9.57 -3.17
CA MET A 216 14.03 -8.79 -4.33
C MET A 216 13.87 -9.66 -5.58
N ALA A 217 14.84 -10.52 -5.89
CA ALA A 217 14.78 -11.45 -7.03
C ALA A 217 13.66 -12.49 -6.87
N LEU A 218 13.48 -13.05 -5.68
CA LEU A 218 12.42 -14.01 -5.37
C LEU A 218 11.01 -13.41 -5.57
N ARG A 219 10.83 -12.12 -5.26
CA ARG A 219 9.55 -11.42 -5.45
C ARG A 219 9.21 -11.21 -6.92
N LEU A 220 10.20 -11.01 -7.79
CA LEU A 220 9.99 -10.89 -9.25
C LEU A 220 9.53 -12.23 -9.87
N ARG A 221 9.99 -13.36 -9.33
CA ARG A 221 9.62 -14.72 -9.79
C ARG A 221 8.19 -15.11 -9.41
N GLN A 222 7.61 -14.54 -8.35
CA GLN A 222 6.27 -14.89 -7.84
C GLN A 222 5.12 -14.05 -8.42
N ALA A 223 5.18 -13.67 -9.69
CA ALA A 223 4.10 -12.94 -10.34
C ALA A 223 2.87 -13.86 -10.56
N CYS A 224 1.95 -13.89 -9.60
CA CYS A 224 0.68 -14.59 -9.75
C CYS A 224 -0.15 -13.89 -10.85
N LYS A 225 -0.74 -14.66 -11.78
CA LYS A 225 -1.59 -14.11 -12.84
C LYS A 225 -2.80 -13.42 -12.21
N ARG A 226 -2.87 -12.09 -12.33
CA ARG A 226 -4.01 -11.31 -11.81
C ARG A 226 -5.29 -11.72 -12.53
N ARG A 227 -6.29 -12.11 -11.77
CA ARG A 227 -7.67 -12.28 -12.25
C ARG A 227 -8.45 -11.00 -11.98
N ILE A 228 -9.33 -10.64 -12.91
CA ILE A 228 -10.25 -9.51 -12.72
C ILE A 228 -11.37 -9.99 -11.78
N TYR A 229 -11.43 -9.41 -10.58
CA TYR A 229 -12.51 -9.64 -9.62
C TYR A 229 -13.40 -8.40 -9.60
N ARG A 230 -14.64 -8.52 -10.09
CA ARG A 230 -15.58 -7.40 -10.23
C ARG A 230 -16.48 -7.27 -9.00
N THR A 231 -16.55 -6.08 -8.43
CA THR A 231 -17.44 -5.71 -7.32
C THR A 231 -18.08 -4.35 -7.59
N LEU A 232 -19.32 -4.15 -7.12
CA LEU A 232 -20.10 -2.95 -7.40
C LEU A 232 -19.82 -1.81 -6.41
N GLY A 233 -19.30 -2.12 -5.22
CA GLY A 233 -19.05 -1.13 -4.17
C GLY A 233 -18.82 -1.79 -2.80
N PRO A 234 -18.66 -0.97 -1.74
CA PRO A 234 -18.60 -1.45 -0.36
C PRO A 234 -19.81 -2.34 -0.02
N ASN A 235 -19.59 -3.38 0.78
CA ASN A 235 -20.61 -4.33 1.23
C ASN A 235 -21.34 -5.08 0.09
N HIS A 236 -20.84 -5.00 -1.14
CA HIS A 236 -21.38 -5.79 -2.25
C HIS A 236 -21.15 -7.28 -2.01
N ILE A 237 -19.92 -7.66 -1.66
CA ILE A 237 -19.57 -9.06 -1.38
C ILE A 237 -18.71 -9.08 -0.13
N TRP A 238 -19.16 -9.78 0.91
CA TRP A 238 -18.29 -10.20 2.00
C TRP A 238 -17.78 -11.61 1.71
N ALA A 239 -16.46 -11.78 1.76
CA ALA A 239 -15.80 -13.07 1.63
C ALA A 239 -15.36 -13.56 3.00
N CYS A 240 -15.63 -14.82 3.32
CA CYS A 240 -15.28 -15.42 4.60
C CYS A 240 -14.71 -16.83 4.43
N ASP A 241 -13.86 -17.23 5.37
CA ASP A 241 -13.10 -18.47 5.35
C ASP A 241 -12.33 -18.67 6.68
N GLY A 242 -11.92 -19.91 6.94
CA GLY A 242 -11.10 -20.29 8.08
C GLY A 242 -9.63 -20.50 7.72
N HIS A 243 -8.72 -20.10 8.59
CA HIS A 243 -7.28 -20.29 8.46
C HIS A 243 -6.75 -21.23 9.55
N ASP A 244 -6.39 -22.45 9.12
CA ASP A 244 -6.02 -23.55 10.02
C ASP A 244 -4.51 -23.78 10.11
N LYS A 245 -3.68 -22.89 9.57
CA LYS A 245 -2.21 -23.09 9.56
C LYS A 245 -1.56 -23.01 10.94
N LEU A 246 -2.26 -22.48 11.94
CA LEU A 246 -1.84 -22.43 13.35
C LEU A 246 -2.61 -23.43 14.23
N LYS A 247 -3.46 -24.26 13.63
CA LYS A 247 -4.23 -25.28 14.34
C LYS A 247 -3.38 -26.27 15.16
N PRO A 248 -2.16 -26.66 14.72
CA PRO A 248 -1.27 -27.47 15.56
C PRO A 248 -0.91 -26.84 16.92
N PHE A 249 -1.00 -25.52 17.02
CA PHE A 249 -0.76 -24.75 18.25
C PHE A 249 -2.07 -24.33 18.94
N GLY A 250 -3.18 -25.01 18.65
CA GLY A 250 -4.48 -24.69 19.24
C GLY A 250 -5.11 -23.38 18.75
N ILE A 251 -4.59 -22.77 17.68
CA ILE A 251 -5.07 -21.47 17.17
C ILE A 251 -5.72 -21.66 15.80
N THR A 252 -7.04 -21.46 15.73
CA THR A 252 -7.79 -21.36 14.48
C THR A 252 -8.31 -19.94 14.32
N ILE A 253 -8.27 -19.40 13.10
CA ILE A 253 -8.72 -18.03 12.83
C ILE A 253 -9.83 -18.10 11.79
N TYR A 254 -10.93 -17.36 12.00
CA TYR A 254 -11.97 -17.18 10.99
C TYR A 254 -12.03 -15.71 10.58
N GLY A 255 -11.96 -15.46 9.28
CA GLY A 255 -11.86 -14.12 8.72
C GLY A 255 -13.08 -13.71 7.91
N PHE A 256 -13.38 -12.42 7.91
CA PHE A 256 -14.33 -11.77 7.01
C PHE A 256 -13.70 -10.54 6.37
N ILE A 257 -13.85 -10.37 5.07
CA ILE A 257 -13.30 -9.25 4.32
C ILE A 257 -14.32 -8.71 3.32
N ASP A 258 -14.38 -7.38 3.20
CA ASP A 258 -15.11 -6.75 2.11
C ASP A 258 -14.32 -6.90 0.80
N ALA A 259 -14.93 -7.52 -0.22
CA ALA A 259 -14.24 -7.87 -1.45
C ALA A 259 -13.87 -6.65 -2.32
N TRP A 260 -14.62 -5.55 -2.18
CA TRP A 260 -14.40 -4.30 -2.91
C TRP A 260 -13.23 -3.51 -2.31
N SER A 261 -13.36 -3.10 -1.05
CA SER A 261 -12.36 -2.29 -0.35
C SER A 261 -11.14 -3.07 0.11
N ARG A 262 -11.24 -4.40 0.30
CA ARG A 262 -10.25 -5.23 1.01
C ARG A 262 -10.16 -4.97 2.51
N LYS A 263 -11.10 -4.19 3.07
CA LYS A 263 -11.22 -3.98 4.52
C LYS A 263 -11.51 -5.30 5.24
N ILE A 264 -10.65 -5.65 6.19
CA ILE A 264 -10.90 -6.73 7.14
C ILE A 264 -12.07 -6.31 8.02
N LEU A 265 -13.18 -7.02 7.94
CA LEU A 265 -14.38 -6.74 8.72
C LEU A 265 -14.26 -7.32 10.13
N GLY A 266 -13.69 -8.51 10.23
CA GLY A 266 -13.38 -9.17 11.49
C GLY A 266 -12.44 -10.35 11.32
N MET A 267 -11.66 -10.61 12.37
CA MET A 267 -10.85 -11.81 12.54
C MET A 267 -11.16 -12.38 13.92
N PHE A 268 -11.61 -13.63 13.96
CA PHE A 268 -12.08 -14.29 15.17
C PHE A 268 -11.18 -15.48 15.46
N VAL A 269 -10.62 -15.54 16.66
CA VAL A 269 -9.65 -16.57 17.05
C VAL A 269 -10.31 -17.56 17.99
N HIS A 270 -10.20 -18.85 17.67
CA HIS A 270 -10.83 -19.93 18.42
C HIS A 270 -9.91 -21.14 18.54
N VAL A 271 -10.14 -21.93 19.58
CA VAL A 271 -9.46 -23.22 19.78
C VAL A 271 -9.96 -24.27 18.78
N THR A 272 -11.23 -24.18 18.37
CA THR A 272 -11.82 -25.04 17.36
C THR A 272 -12.74 -24.27 16.42
N ASN A 273 -12.62 -24.55 15.12
CA ASN A 273 -13.49 -24.01 14.08
C ASN A 273 -14.56 -25.03 13.63
N ASN A 274 -14.88 -26.03 14.44
CA ASN A 274 -15.77 -27.13 14.02
C ASN A 274 -17.26 -26.84 14.22
N ASP A 275 -17.63 -25.84 15.03
CA ASP A 275 -19.02 -25.52 15.32
C ASP A 275 -19.56 -24.42 14.38
N PRO A 276 -20.60 -24.68 13.57
CA PRO A 276 -21.19 -23.67 12.68
C PRO A 276 -21.82 -22.48 13.43
N ARG A 277 -22.22 -22.65 14.69
CA ARG A 277 -22.86 -21.61 15.50
C ARG A 277 -21.91 -20.43 15.74
N HIS A 278 -20.63 -20.72 15.93
CA HIS A 278 -19.58 -19.72 16.09
C HIS A 278 -19.50 -18.78 14.88
N ILE A 279 -19.44 -19.36 13.68
CA ILE A 279 -19.35 -18.60 12.41
C ILE A 279 -20.62 -17.77 12.19
N ALA A 280 -21.79 -18.34 12.50
CA ALA A 280 -23.05 -17.63 12.49
C ALA A 280 -23.06 -16.42 13.44
N CYS A 281 -22.57 -16.57 14.68
CA CYS A 281 -22.45 -15.48 15.64
C CYS A 281 -21.50 -14.37 15.16
N TYR A 282 -20.35 -14.72 14.58
CA TYR A 282 -19.43 -13.72 14.01
C TYR A 282 -20.07 -12.91 12.90
N PHE A 283 -20.77 -13.60 12.00
CA PHE A 283 -21.49 -12.95 10.92
C PHE A 283 -22.55 -11.97 11.45
N LEU A 284 -23.37 -12.39 12.41
CA LEU A 284 -24.38 -11.52 13.03
C LEU A 284 -23.75 -10.33 13.76
N HIS A 285 -22.65 -10.56 14.47
CA HIS A 285 -21.91 -9.49 15.13
C HIS A 285 -21.41 -8.45 14.11
N LEU A 286 -20.83 -8.89 12.99
CA LEU A 286 -20.37 -8.02 11.92
C LEU A 286 -21.52 -7.28 11.23
N ALA A 287 -22.62 -7.98 10.93
CA ALA A 287 -23.80 -7.36 10.33
C ALA A 287 -24.40 -6.28 11.23
N SER A 288 -24.52 -6.55 12.53
CA SER A 288 -24.97 -5.58 13.53
C SER A 288 -24.05 -4.36 13.57
N LYS A 289 -22.73 -4.58 13.66
CA LYS A 289 -21.73 -3.49 13.67
C LYS A 289 -21.70 -2.67 12.39
N ALA A 290 -21.94 -3.30 11.24
CA ALA A 290 -22.01 -2.62 9.94
C ALA A 290 -23.35 -1.89 9.73
N GLY A 291 -24.35 -2.11 10.60
CA GLY A 291 -25.69 -1.57 10.45
C GLY A 291 -26.52 -2.24 9.35
N GLY A 292 -26.12 -3.43 8.89
CA GLY A 292 -26.79 -4.12 7.79
C GLY A 292 -26.05 -5.36 7.28
N LEU A 293 -26.70 -6.08 6.37
CA LEU A 293 -26.16 -7.27 5.71
C LEU A 293 -25.40 -6.90 4.44
N PRO A 294 -24.39 -7.70 4.03
CA PRO A 294 -23.83 -7.55 2.69
C PRO A 294 -24.85 -7.95 1.63
N LEU A 295 -24.72 -7.39 0.42
CA LEU A 295 -25.55 -7.77 -0.71
C LEU A 295 -25.36 -9.25 -1.08
N LYS A 296 -24.15 -9.76 -0.91
CA LYS A 296 -23.78 -11.16 -1.13
C LYS A 296 -22.75 -11.60 -0.09
N LEU A 297 -22.84 -12.86 0.31
CA LEU A 297 -21.87 -13.53 1.16
C LEU A 297 -21.24 -14.68 0.36
N THR A 298 -19.91 -14.76 0.36
CA THR A 298 -19.19 -15.86 -0.30
C THR A 298 -18.35 -16.62 0.71
N SER A 299 -18.46 -17.94 0.68
CA SER A 299 -17.62 -18.83 1.48
C SER A 299 -17.28 -20.08 0.70
N ASP A 300 -16.29 -20.81 1.21
CA ASP A 300 -16.05 -22.17 0.74
C ASP A 300 -17.21 -23.08 1.14
N TYR A 301 -17.40 -24.14 0.36
CA TYR A 301 -18.41 -25.16 0.67
C TYR A 301 -17.96 -25.97 1.88
N GLY A 302 -18.64 -25.78 3.02
CA GLY A 302 -18.33 -26.49 4.25
C GLY A 302 -19.55 -26.62 5.14
N THR A 303 -19.62 -27.70 5.90
CA THR A 303 -20.70 -27.92 6.88
C THR A 303 -20.75 -26.81 7.94
N LYS A 304 -19.59 -26.20 8.20
CA LYS A 304 -19.37 -25.12 9.18
C LYS A 304 -20.02 -23.78 8.76
N THR A 305 -20.30 -23.57 7.48
CA THR A 305 -20.83 -22.28 6.97
C THR A 305 -22.34 -22.31 6.72
N ILE A 306 -23.00 -23.45 6.97
CA ILE A 306 -24.42 -23.66 6.68
C ILE A 306 -25.32 -22.72 7.50
N ASP A 307 -25.04 -22.52 8.79
CA ASP A 307 -25.93 -21.70 9.63
C ASP A 307 -25.81 -20.21 9.29
N MET A 308 -24.59 -19.74 9.00
CA MET A 308 -24.35 -18.42 8.46
C MET A 308 -25.07 -18.20 7.12
N ALA A 309 -25.00 -19.18 6.20
CA ALA A 309 -25.72 -19.14 4.93
C ALA A 309 -27.24 -19.01 5.14
N LYS A 310 -27.81 -19.83 6.02
CA LYS A 310 -29.24 -19.75 6.38
C LYS A 310 -29.61 -18.38 6.93
N LEU A 311 -28.78 -17.78 7.79
CA LEU A 311 -29.02 -16.45 8.34
C LEU A 311 -28.99 -15.37 7.26
N GLN A 312 -27.99 -15.38 6.38
CA GLN A 312 -27.91 -14.45 5.25
C GLN A 312 -29.18 -14.51 4.39
N MET A 313 -29.63 -15.72 4.04
CA MET A 313 -30.84 -15.93 3.24
C MET A 313 -32.10 -15.48 3.97
N ARG A 314 -32.29 -15.92 5.22
CA ARG A 314 -33.50 -15.62 6.02
C ARG A 314 -33.64 -14.12 6.30
N LEU A 315 -32.57 -13.48 6.74
CA LEU A 315 -32.61 -12.04 7.05
C LEU A 315 -32.75 -11.20 5.78
N SER A 316 -32.09 -11.59 4.67
CA SER A 316 -32.29 -10.91 3.39
C SER A 316 -33.74 -11.02 2.91
N HIS A 317 -34.35 -12.19 3.00
CA HIS A 317 -35.75 -12.38 2.62
C HIS A 317 -36.69 -11.54 3.50
N ALA A 318 -36.47 -11.54 4.82
CA ALA A 318 -37.33 -10.83 5.77
C ALA A 318 -37.27 -9.30 5.64
N TYR A 319 -36.08 -8.74 5.35
CA TYR A 319 -35.85 -7.29 5.47
C TYR A 319 -35.52 -6.57 4.16
N ALA A 320 -35.10 -7.29 3.10
CA ALA A 320 -34.73 -6.65 1.83
C ALA A 320 -35.87 -6.58 0.80
N GLY A 321 -37.09 -7.04 1.15
CA GLY A 321 -38.24 -7.04 0.24
C GLY A 321 -38.06 -7.92 -1.00
N ILE A 322 -37.22 -8.96 -0.91
CA ILE A 322 -36.91 -9.88 -2.01
C ILE A 322 -37.60 -11.23 -1.86
N THR A 323 -37.82 -11.92 -2.97
CA THR A 323 -38.35 -13.29 -2.97
C THR A 323 -37.36 -14.28 -2.35
N THR A 324 -37.84 -15.44 -1.90
CA THR A 324 -37.00 -16.53 -1.38
C THR A 324 -35.94 -16.97 -2.40
N LYS A 325 -36.29 -17.00 -3.69
CA LYS A 325 -35.36 -17.35 -4.78
C LYS A 325 -34.20 -16.35 -4.87
N GLN A 326 -34.51 -15.05 -4.84
CA GLN A 326 -33.48 -14.01 -4.83
C GLN A 326 -32.65 -14.03 -3.55
N ALA A 327 -33.22 -14.45 -2.42
CA ALA A 327 -32.49 -14.60 -1.16
C ALA A 327 -31.46 -15.74 -1.21
N VAL A 328 -31.73 -16.84 -1.93
CA VAL A 328 -30.74 -17.91 -2.19
C VAL A 328 -29.53 -17.34 -2.91
N ASP A 329 -29.74 -16.46 -3.91
CA ASP A 329 -28.65 -15.81 -4.67
C ASP A 329 -27.80 -14.83 -3.84
N ARG A 330 -28.19 -14.54 -2.58
CA ARG A 330 -27.41 -13.74 -1.63
C ARG A 330 -26.29 -14.55 -0.97
N MET A 331 -26.33 -15.87 -1.03
CA MET A 331 -25.27 -16.75 -0.55
C MET A 331 -24.62 -17.49 -1.72
N HIS A 332 -23.30 -17.37 -1.84
CA HIS A 332 -22.52 -18.06 -2.86
C HIS A 332 -21.48 -18.98 -2.23
N PHE A 333 -21.70 -20.28 -2.39
CA PHE A 333 -20.65 -21.26 -2.12
C PHE A 333 -19.71 -21.33 -3.32
N THR A 334 -18.43 -21.22 -3.05
CA THR A 334 -17.39 -21.21 -4.07
C THR A 334 -16.32 -22.26 -3.75
N LYS A 335 -15.49 -22.61 -4.75
CA LYS A 335 -14.25 -23.35 -4.50
C LYS A 335 -13.24 -22.41 -3.81
N SER A 336 -12.38 -22.94 -2.95
CA SER A 336 -11.29 -22.19 -2.30
C SER A 336 -10.50 -21.33 -3.27
N THR A 337 -10.13 -21.90 -4.42
CA THR A 337 -9.40 -21.21 -5.51
C THR A 337 -10.12 -20.00 -6.12
N HIS A 338 -11.42 -19.85 -5.86
CA HIS A 338 -12.26 -18.76 -6.33
C HIS A 338 -12.59 -17.76 -5.20
N ASN A 339 -12.39 -18.13 -3.93
CA ASN A 339 -12.46 -17.24 -2.76
C ASN A 339 -11.20 -16.35 -2.64
N GLN A 340 -10.76 -15.81 -3.78
CA GLN A 340 -9.45 -15.19 -3.97
C GLN A 340 -9.17 -14.03 -3.01
N LYS A 341 -10.22 -13.34 -2.58
CA LYS A 341 -10.12 -12.16 -1.72
C LYS A 341 -9.70 -12.53 -0.31
N ILE A 342 -10.26 -13.55 0.30
CA ILE A 342 -9.82 -13.95 1.63
C ILE A 342 -8.56 -14.81 1.58
N GLU A 343 -8.40 -15.64 0.55
CA GLU A 343 -7.16 -16.39 0.33
C GLU A 343 -5.94 -15.49 0.11
N SER A 344 -6.13 -14.34 -0.56
CA SER A 344 -5.10 -13.31 -0.68
C SER A 344 -4.75 -12.66 0.66
N LEU A 345 -5.71 -12.56 1.60
CA LEU A 345 -5.45 -12.11 2.96
C LEU A 345 -4.64 -13.17 3.72
N TRP A 346 -5.04 -14.44 3.66
CA TRP A 346 -4.31 -15.54 4.28
C TRP A 346 -2.89 -15.71 3.76
N SER A 347 -2.68 -15.55 2.45
CA SER A 347 -1.35 -15.56 1.85
C SER A 347 -0.46 -14.45 2.41
N GLN A 348 -1.01 -13.24 2.60
CA GLN A 348 -0.27 -12.13 3.21
C GLN A 348 0.05 -12.39 4.67
N MET A 349 -0.94 -12.87 5.44
CA MET A 349 -0.77 -13.20 6.87
C MET A 349 0.29 -14.30 7.06
N MET A 350 0.31 -15.32 6.19
CA MET A 350 1.33 -16.36 6.19
C MET A 350 2.73 -15.81 5.91
N LYS A 351 2.87 -14.87 4.98
CA LYS A 351 4.18 -14.28 4.62
C LYS A 351 4.70 -13.29 5.66
N GLN A 352 3.81 -12.54 6.29
CA GLN A 352 4.17 -11.40 7.14
C GLN A 352 4.21 -11.74 8.63
N HIS A 353 3.41 -12.72 9.09
CA HIS A 353 3.20 -12.94 10.52
C HIS A 353 3.39 -14.41 10.91
N ASN A 354 2.68 -15.34 10.27
CA ASN A 354 2.63 -16.72 10.77
C ASN A 354 3.97 -17.46 10.71
N ARG A 355 4.92 -17.06 9.84
CA ARG A 355 6.26 -17.68 9.86
C ARG A 355 6.98 -17.35 11.16
N SER A 356 7.12 -16.06 11.46
CA SER A 356 7.72 -15.61 12.72
C SER A 356 7.04 -16.24 13.93
N ILE A 357 5.69 -16.21 13.99
CA ILE A 357 4.95 -16.82 15.11
C ILE A 357 5.28 -18.31 15.26
N LYS A 358 5.39 -19.04 14.13
CA LYS A 358 5.75 -20.46 14.17
C LYS A 358 7.18 -20.64 14.67
N ASP A 359 8.11 -19.86 14.14
CA ASP A 359 9.52 -19.95 14.50
C ASP A 359 9.72 -19.63 15.99
N ASP A 360 9.03 -18.60 16.51
CA ASP A 360 9.04 -18.22 17.93
C ASP A 360 8.48 -19.35 18.82
N ILE A 361 7.32 -19.93 18.46
CA ILE A 361 6.72 -21.03 19.23
C ILE A 361 7.62 -22.27 19.21
N MET A 362 8.23 -22.59 18.06
CA MET A 362 9.15 -23.72 17.95
C MET A 362 10.41 -23.50 18.79
N ASN A 363 10.97 -22.29 18.80
CA ASN A 363 12.12 -21.97 19.65
C ASN A 363 11.81 -22.13 21.15
N GLU A 364 10.59 -21.78 21.59
CA GLU A 364 10.15 -21.96 22.97
C GLU A 364 9.88 -23.43 23.34
N ILE A 365 9.44 -24.25 22.36
CA ILE A 365 9.35 -25.71 22.51
C ILE A 365 10.76 -26.30 22.68
N ASP A 366 11.69 -25.92 21.81
CA ASP A 366 13.07 -26.43 21.79
C ASP A 366 13.85 -26.00 23.04
N SER A 367 13.54 -24.83 23.62
CA SER A 367 14.12 -24.35 24.87
C SER A 367 13.53 -25.00 26.13
N GLY A 368 12.50 -25.84 25.99
CA GLY A 368 11.79 -26.48 27.10
C GLY A 368 10.92 -25.52 27.93
N CYS A 369 10.69 -24.30 27.44
CA CYS A 369 9.89 -23.27 28.10
C CYS A 369 8.38 -23.38 27.75
N TYR A 370 8.03 -24.21 26.77
CA TYR A 370 6.66 -24.52 26.37
C TYR A 370 6.44 -26.04 26.24
N ASP A 371 5.43 -26.54 26.95
CA ASP A 371 4.95 -27.92 26.85
C ASP A 371 3.61 -27.97 26.09
N GLN A 372 3.60 -28.67 24.95
CA GLN A 372 2.42 -28.82 24.10
C GLN A 372 1.36 -29.76 24.72
N GLU A 373 1.76 -30.62 25.66
CA GLU A 373 0.86 -31.57 26.33
C GLU A 373 0.26 -30.98 27.63
N ASP A 374 0.78 -29.86 28.12
CA ASP A 374 0.21 -29.14 29.26
C ASP A 374 -1.05 -28.40 28.83
N GLY A 375 -2.21 -28.84 29.32
CA GLY A 375 -3.51 -28.25 29.04
C GLY A 375 -3.67 -26.77 29.44
N VAL A 376 -2.77 -26.20 30.26
CA VAL A 376 -2.75 -24.77 30.61
C VAL A 376 -1.89 -23.97 29.63
N GLN A 377 -0.81 -24.56 29.09
CA GLN A 377 0.08 -23.94 28.11
C GLN A 377 -0.43 -24.10 26.67
N ASN A 378 -1.13 -25.20 26.40
CA ASN A 378 -1.82 -25.50 25.14
C ASN A 378 -3.15 -24.74 24.97
N VAL A 379 -3.66 -24.12 26.04
CA VAL A 379 -4.69 -23.08 25.92
C VAL A 379 -3.99 -21.84 25.39
N PRO A 380 -4.41 -21.29 24.22
CA PRO A 380 -3.84 -20.04 23.75
C PRO A 380 -3.97 -19.05 24.90
N LYS A 381 -2.85 -18.51 25.40
CA LYS A 381 -2.84 -17.36 26.31
C LYS A 381 -3.69 -16.27 25.64
N GLU A 382 -4.99 -16.28 25.94
CA GLU A 382 -5.95 -15.35 25.38
C GLU A 382 -5.37 -13.95 25.62
N CYS A 383 -5.31 -13.17 24.54
CA CYS A 383 -5.02 -11.75 24.54
C CYS A 383 -3.57 -11.24 24.59
N ARG A 384 -2.52 -11.94 25.06
CA ARG A 384 -1.17 -11.27 25.14
C ARG A 384 -0.44 -11.10 23.82
N TYR A 385 -0.34 -12.14 22.98
CA TYR A 385 0.36 -12.04 21.69
C TYR A 385 -0.53 -11.51 20.55
N LEU A 386 -1.83 -11.78 20.61
CA LEU A 386 -2.77 -11.43 19.54
C LEU A 386 -3.32 -10.00 19.62
N GLY A 387 -3.31 -9.38 20.80
CA GLY A 387 -3.59 -7.94 20.95
C GLY A 387 -2.60 -7.09 20.15
N GLY A 388 -1.32 -7.48 20.13
CA GLY A 388 -0.30 -6.88 19.28
C GLY A 388 -0.47 -7.23 17.79
N LEU A 389 -0.92 -8.45 17.45
CA LEU A 389 -1.12 -8.87 16.07
C LEU A 389 -2.31 -8.15 15.40
N ILE A 390 -3.44 -8.01 16.09
CA ILE A 390 -4.63 -7.32 15.57
C ILE A 390 -4.43 -5.80 15.52
N GLN A 391 -3.65 -5.22 16.44
CA GLN A 391 -3.28 -3.81 16.40
C GLN A 391 -2.21 -3.48 15.35
N SER A 392 -1.35 -4.43 14.98
CA SER A 392 -0.31 -4.27 13.95
C SER A 392 -0.79 -4.55 12.52
N LEU A 393 -1.97 -5.18 12.35
CA LEU A 393 -2.64 -5.25 11.06
C LEU A 393 -3.06 -3.84 10.63
N PRO A 394 -2.69 -3.37 9.42
CA PRO A 394 -3.08 -2.05 8.96
C PRO A 394 -4.61 -1.96 8.91
N LYS A 395 -5.18 -0.99 9.63
CA LYS A 395 -6.63 -0.66 9.66
C LYS A 395 -7.22 -0.24 8.29
N THR A 396 -6.40 -0.26 7.26
CA THR A 396 -6.70 0.04 5.86
C THR A 396 -5.73 -0.77 5.01
N ILE A 397 -6.25 -1.82 4.37
CA ILE A 397 -5.77 -2.30 3.07
C ILE A 397 -6.73 -1.75 2.03
#